data_AF-A0AAD5B4H6-F1
#
_entry.id   AF-A0AAD5B4H6-F1
#
_cell.length_a   1.000
_cell.length_b   1.000
_cell.length_c   1.000
_cell.angle_alpha   90.00
_cell.angle_beta   90.00
_cell.angle_gamma   90.00
#
_symmetry.space_group_name_H-M   'P 1'
#
loop_
_entity.id
_entity.type
_entity.pdbx_description
1 polymer ?
#
loop_
_entity_poly.entity_id
_entity_poly.type
_entity_poly.pdbx_seq_one_letter_code
_entity_poly.pdbx_strand_id
1 'polypeptide(L)'
;METEERSVVDLLLKGDLEAVIQGLEDGLYSWEELDQPYNTQGSTPLISACQMGLDLAMRFLLERGADATLCDHSNRTALHVSHPDLQKELLAAMLRPLTHRAQLLEVAWRGDICTLQRLLSETNSVDLNIQNQNGLTPLMLAVRDVDLFEGFQGTMGWNYDPIEVVKTLLDRSANVDIRDRKSYTVLTYVSQIKSAIKHELFRIILKHQTRSDKIIPLCFQSTMEPKTHSKATSETEDSDAVQLSSQPLINTWTGNRTKSPVYKRFFDEVGEGPVTDDLLRRLAEELISLEEKEGEPKNPEWTNDAPEKFKVTPLNNLLRTEKSSVDDTITWTKGEILGRGAYGTVYCGLSSEGQLIAVKQVTLDVSNSETAEKEYDRLEREVDLLKNLNHQNIVGFLGTALSGNVISILMEYVPGGSISNVLNRFGPLPEKVFALYTQQILEGVVYLHDNRVIHRDLKGNNIMLMPSGIIKLIDFGCARRLNCLTHSGSRSDFLTSVHGTPYWMAPEVINESGHGKKSDIWSIGCTVFEMATGKPPLAHMGKMAALFYIGAKKGLMPSLPDVFSEDAKGFVQECLINDQKQRPSAADLLQHPFVFDLRQSTTHKSSILP
;
A
#
# COMPACT_ATOMS: atom_id res chain seq x y z
N MET A 1 51.87 24.50 -38.21
CA MET A 1 50.63 24.02 -38.82
C MET A 1 50.19 22.84 -37.99
N GLU A 2 49.48 23.12 -36.90
CA GLU A 2 48.83 22.09 -36.10
C GLU A 2 47.65 21.59 -36.94
N THR A 3 47.70 20.33 -37.33
CA THR A 3 46.55 19.63 -37.90
C THR A 3 45.52 19.49 -36.77
N GLU A 4 44.46 20.28 -36.81
CA GLU A 4 43.25 20.01 -36.01
C GLU A 4 42.82 18.56 -36.31
N GLU A 5 42.98 17.65 -35.34
CA GLU A 5 42.33 16.34 -35.37
C GLU A 5 40.82 16.61 -35.41
N ARG A 6 40.24 16.64 -36.61
CA ARG A 6 38.80 16.75 -36.78
C ARG A 6 38.18 15.47 -36.25
N SER A 7 37.41 15.57 -35.17
CA SER A 7 36.62 14.45 -34.68
C SER A 7 35.67 13.97 -35.78
N VAL A 8 35.54 12.66 -35.97
CA VAL A 8 34.56 12.04 -36.89
C VAL A 8 33.14 12.58 -36.67
N VAL A 9 32.82 12.95 -35.43
CA VAL A 9 31.52 13.51 -35.06
C VAL A 9 31.35 14.93 -35.61
N ASP A 10 32.40 15.75 -35.64
CA ASP A 10 32.33 17.11 -36.20
C ASP A 10 32.11 17.09 -37.72
N LEU A 11 32.70 16.11 -38.42
CA LEU A 11 32.47 15.91 -39.86
C LEU A 11 31.04 15.43 -40.13
N LEU A 12 30.55 14.49 -39.31
CA LEU A 12 29.20 13.95 -39.40
C LEU A 12 28.13 15.02 -39.16
N LEU A 13 28.32 15.89 -38.16
CA LEU A 13 27.39 16.98 -37.84
C LEU A 13 27.45 18.14 -38.85
N LYS A 14 28.54 18.27 -39.60
CA LYS A 14 28.66 19.20 -40.73
C LYS A 14 28.05 18.65 -42.02
N GLY A 15 27.58 17.40 -42.02
CA GLY A 15 26.99 16.74 -43.18
C GLY A 15 27.99 16.23 -44.22
N ASP A 16 29.29 16.18 -43.88
CA ASP A 16 30.35 15.67 -44.75
C ASP A 16 30.46 14.13 -44.62
N LEU A 17 29.39 13.44 -45.04
CA LEU A 17 29.29 11.99 -44.92
C LEU A 17 30.33 11.24 -45.75
N GLU A 18 30.78 11.82 -46.88
CA GLU A 18 31.83 11.23 -47.71
C GLU A 18 33.17 11.16 -46.96
N ALA A 19 33.56 12.24 -46.27
CA ALA A 19 34.77 12.25 -45.44
C ALA A 19 34.68 11.29 -44.25
N VAL A 20 33.48 11.13 -43.66
CA VAL A 20 33.24 10.18 -42.57
C VAL A 20 33.37 8.74 -43.06
N ILE A 21 32.76 8.40 -44.20
CA ILE A 21 32.84 7.06 -44.79
C ILE A 21 34.29 6.71 -45.14
N GLN A 22 35.00 7.62 -45.82
CA GLN A 22 36.39 7.43 -46.19
C GLN A 22 37.28 7.22 -44.96
N GLY A 23 37.08 8.02 -43.90
CA GLY A 23 37.85 7.87 -42.66
C GLY A 23 37.60 6.56 -41.92
N LEU A 24 36.36 6.04 -41.96
CA LEU A 24 36.02 4.74 -41.38
C LEU A 24 36.58 3.56 -42.21
N GLU A 25 36.60 3.69 -43.54
CA GLU A 25 37.22 2.70 -44.45
C GLU A 25 38.74 2.67 -44.32
N ASP A 26 39.35 3.84 -44.11
CA ASP A 26 40.80 3.99 -43.87
C ASP A 26 41.23 3.60 -42.45
N GLY A 27 40.27 3.20 -41.59
CA GLY A 27 40.53 2.76 -40.21
C GLY A 27 40.97 3.88 -39.27
N LEU A 28 40.69 5.15 -39.62
CA LEU A 28 41.00 6.32 -38.80
C LEU A 28 40.10 6.45 -37.56
N TYR A 29 38.93 5.81 -37.60
CA TYR A 29 37.93 5.84 -36.51
C TYR A 29 37.37 4.44 -36.24
N SER A 30 37.07 4.13 -34.98
CA SER A 30 36.39 2.87 -34.63
C SER A 30 34.88 3.01 -34.70
N TRP A 31 34.18 1.96 -35.17
CA TRP A 31 32.72 1.88 -35.09
C TRP A 31 32.19 1.97 -33.64
N GLU A 32 33.02 1.62 -32.65
CA GLU A 32 32.70 1.73 -31.23
C GLU A 32 32.62 3.18 -30.71
N GLU A 33 33.16 4.15 -31.46
CA GLU A 33 33.10 5.57 -31.13
C GLU A 33 31.72 6.19 -31.41
N LEU A 34 30.88 5.54 -32.22
CA LEU A 34 29.56 6.05 -32.60
C LEU A 34 28.57 6.14 -31.44
N ASP A 35 28.80 5.37 -30.38
CA ASP A 35 27.98 5.35 -29.17
C ASP A 35 28.64 6.12 -28.01
N GLN A 36 29.87 6.60 -28.18
CA GLN A 36 30.54 7.36 -27.14
C GLN A 36 29.95 8.77 -27.02
N PRO A 37 29.81 9.29 -25.79
CA PRO A 37 29.45 10.69 -25.60
C PRO A 37 30.57 11.59 -26.14
N TYR A 38 30.24 12.50 -27.05
CA TYR A 38 31.25 13.36 -27.70
C TYR A 38 31.22 14.82 -27.20
N ASN A 39 30.21 15.18 -26.40
CA ASN A 39 30.03 16.53 -25.86
C ASN A 39 29.85 16.53 -24.34
N THR A 40 29.91 17.71 -23.72
CA THR A 40 29.78 17.89 -22.26
C THR A 40 28.40 17.53 -21.71
N GLN A 41 27.37 17.46 -22.55
CA GLN A 41 26.02 17.03 -22.18
C GLN A 41 25.85 15.51 -22.18
N GLY A 42 26.89 14.77 -22.61
CA GLY A 42 26.85 13.33 -22.69
C GLY A 42 26.06 12.82 -23.91
N SER A 43 25.81 13.66 -24.91
CA SER A 43 25.07 13.25 -26.11
C SER A 43 25.94 12.35 -26.99
N THR A 44 25.35 11.28 -27.50
CA THR A 44 25.95 10.48 -28.58
C THR A 44 25.80 11.23 -29.91
N PRO A 45 26.61 10.87 -30.93
CA PRO A 45 26.43 11.34 -32.31
C PRO A 45 24.99 11.23 -32.81
N LEU A 46 24.30 10.13 -32.50
CA LEU A 46 22.90 9.92 -32.89
C LEU A 46 21.95 10.91 -32.21
N ILE A 47 22.08 11.12 -30.90
CA ILE A 47 21.27 12.11 -30.16
C ILE A 47 21.45 13.49 -30.79
N SER A 48 22.67 13.85 -31.18
CA SER A 48 22.95 15.18 -31.72
C SER A 48 22.50 15.36 -33.16
N ALA A 49 22.65 14.34 -34.01
CA ALA A 49 22.09 14.35 -35.36
C ALA A 49 20.57 14.57 -35.31
N CYS A 50 19.88 13.90 -34.38
CA CYS A 50 18.46 14.05 -34.14
C CYS A 50 18.08 15.44 -33.63
N GLN A 51 18.81 15.96 -32.64
CA GLN A 51 18.59 17.30 -32.07
C GLN A 51 18.82 18.42 -33.11
N MET A 52 19.73 18.21 -34.06
CA MET A 52 20.04 19.16 -35.13
C MET A 52 19.18 18.99 -36.38
N GLY A 53 18.27 17.99 -36.42
CA GLY A 53 17.39 17.76 -37.56
C GLY A 53 18.09 17.13 -38.78
N LEU A 54 19.22 16.44 -38.60
CA LEU A 54 20.04 15.89 -39.68
C LEU A 54 19.59 14.47 -40.07
N ASP A 55 18.57 14.35 -40.93
CA ASP A 55 18.00 13.06 -41.36
C ASP A 55 19.03 12.09 -41.96
N LEU A 56 19.86 12.55 -42.91
CA LEU A 56 20.85 11.70 -43.58
C LEU A 56 21.90 11.16 -42.59
N ALA A 57 22.35 11.99 -41.65
CA ALA A 57 23.31 11.59 -40.62
C ALA A 57 22.68 10.60 -39.63
N MET A 58 21.42 10.82 -39.23
CA MET A 58 20.66 9.91 -38.37
C MET A 58 20.51 8.52 -39.01
N ARG A 59 20.08 8.45 -40.28
CA ARG A 59 19.95 7.17 -41.01
C ARG A 59 21.29 6.46 -41.13
N PHE A 60 22.32 7.19 -41.53
CA PHE A 60 23.67 6.66 -41.66
C PHE A 60 24.14 6.03 -40.34
N LEU A 61 24.00 6.72 -39.21
CA LEU A 61 24.39 6.21 -37.90
C LEU A 61 23.62 4.93 -37.53
N LEU A 62 22.31 4.89 -37.77
CA LEU A 62 21.47 3.73 -37.45
C LEU A 62 21.78 2.52 -38.34
N GLU A 63 22.03 2.73 -39.63
CA GLU A 63 22.46 1.68 -40.57
C GLU A 63 23.80 1.08 -40.17
N ARG A 64 24.66 1.88 -39.53
CA ARG A 64 25.95 1.45 -39.00
C ARG A 64 25.89 0.89 -37.56
N GLY A 65 24.68 0.76 -37.01
CA GLY A 65 24.45 0.05 -35.75
C GLY A 65 24.49 0.92 -34.49
N ALA A 66 24.39 2.25 -34.60
CA ALA A 66 24.29 3.12 -33.44
C ALA A 66 23.13 2.72 -32.52
N ASP A 67 23.38 2.73 -31.21
CA ASP A 67 22.43 2.31 -30.18
C ASP A 67 21.43 3.42 -29.87
N ALA A 68 20.20 3.26 -30.38
CA ALA A 68 19.10 4.19 -30.17
C ALA A 68 18.58 4.22 -28.72
N THR A 69 18.94 3.22 -27.89
CA THR A 69 18.48 3.12 -26.50
C THR A 69 19.26 4.02 -25.54
N LEU A 70 20.40 4.55 -25.97
CA LEU A 70 21.28 5.40 -25.17
C LEU A 70 20.66 6.75 -24.84
N CYS A 71 21.01 7.29 -23.68
CA CYS A 71 20.56 8.59 -23.20
C CYS A 71 21.71 9.53 -22.80
N ASP A 72 21.44 10.83 -22.93
CA ASP A 72 22.32 11.90 -22.47
C ASP A 72 22.34 12.02 -20.94
N HIS A 73 23.15 12.94 -20.39
CA HIS A 73 23.21 13.16 -18.93
C HIS A 73 21.85 13.60 -18.33
N SER A 74 20.97 14.16 -19.16
CA SER A 74 19.59 14.56 -18.82
C SER A 74 18.56 13.43 -19.02
N ASN A 75 18.99 12.18 -19.23
CA ASN A 75 18.13 11.01 -19.46
C ASN A 75 17.26 11.09 -20.73
N ARG A 76 17.67 11.85 -21.75
CA ARG A 76 16.94 11.94 -23.03
C ARG A 76 17.61 11.09 -24.09
N THR A 77 16.81 10.30 -24.82
CA THR A 77 17.27 9.54 -26.00
C THR A 77 17.19 10.38 -27.28
N ALA A 78 17.68 9.81 -28.39
CA ALA A 78 17.54 10.41 -29.71
C ALA A 78 16.07 10.74 -30.05
N LEU A 79 15.12 9.85 -29.68
CA LEU A 79 13.70 10.05 -29.93
C LEU A 79 13.10 11.23 -29.14
N HIS A 80 13.60 11.48 -27.92
CA HIS A 80 13.15 12.60 -27.08
C HIS A 80 13.56 13.97 -27.63
N VAL A 81 14.74 14.05 -28.25
CA VAL A 81 15.30 15.32 -28.75
C VAL A 81 14.94 15.60 -30.21
N SER A 82 14.51 14.58 -30.96
CA SER A 82 14.07 14.70 -32.35
C SER A 82 12.84 15.60 -32.49
N HIS A 83 12.82 16.41 -33.55
CA HIS A 83 11.63 17.11 -34.00
C HIS A 83 10.56 16.15 -34.56
N PRO A 84 9.26 16.49 -34.54
CA PRO A 84 8.17 15.59 -34.94
C PRO A 84 8.34 14.94 -36.32
N ASP A 85 8.78 15.70 -37.32
CA ASP A 85 8.99 15.18 -38.68
C ASP A 85 10.09 14.11 -38.70
N LEU A 86 11.15 14.31 -37.91
CA LEU A 86 12.27 13.38 -37.81
C LEU A 86 11.96 12.17 -36.91
N GLN A 87 11.06 12.30 -35.92
CA GLN A 87 10.66 11.18 -35.06
C GLN A 87 10.06 10.04 -35.86
N LYS A 88 9.24 10.35 -36.87
CA LYS A 88 8.65 9.34 -37.76
C LYS A 88 9.72 8.59 -38.56
N GLU A 89 10.67 9.32 -39.13
CA GLU A 89 11.76 8.74 -39.91
C GLU A 89 12.73 7.94 -39.02
N LEU A 90 13.00 8.42 -37.80
CA LEU A 90 13.79 7.70 -36.80
C LEU A 90 13.12 6.38 -36.42
N LEU A 91 11.82 6.38 -36.09
CA LEU A 91 11.08 5.16 -35.76
C LEU A 91 11.07 4.16 -36.93
N ALA A 92 10.95 4.64 -38.16
CA ALA A 92 11.04 3.78 -39.35
C ALA A 92 12.45 3.20 -39.54
N ALA A 93 13.49 4.01 -39.37
CA ALA A 93 14.88 3.60 -39.50
C ALA A 93 15.26 2.55 -38.45
N MET A 94 14.70 2.59 -37.24
CA MET A 94 14.93 1.61 -36.18
C MET A 94 14.54 0.16 -36.56
N LEU A 95 13.73 -0.06 -37.59
CA LEU A 95 13.40 -1.41 -38.08
C LEU A 95 14.53 -2.09 -38.85
N ARG A 96 15.73 -1.49 -38.90
CA ARG A 96 16.92 -2.08 -39.52
C ARG A 96 17.38 -3.40 -38.85
N PRO A 97 18.14 -4.24 -39.58
CA PRO A 97 18.81 -5.39 -38.99
C PRO A 97 19.85 -4.96 -37.95
N LEU A 98 19.90 -5.66 -36.82
CA LEU A 98 20.86 -5.43 -35.74
C LEU A 98 21.53 -6.74 -35.33
N THR A 99 22.64 -6.62 -34.61
CA THR A 99 23.20 -7.76 -33.88
C THR A 99 22.20 -8.26 -32.83
N HIS A 100 22.26 -9.55 -32.48
CA HIS A 100 21.31 -10.15 -31.55
C HIS A 100 21.23 -9.42 -30.20
N ARG A 101 22.38 -8.93 -29.69
CA ARG A 101 22.46 -8.13 -28.45
C ARG A 101 21.73 -6.79 -28.59
N ALA A 102 22.07 -6.02 -29.62
CA ALA A 102 21.47 -4.70 -29.84
C ALA A 102 19.97 -4.83 -30.14
N GLN A 103 19.59 -5.86 -30.90
CA GLN A 103 18.20 -6.15 -31.23
C GLN A 103 17.36 -6.45 -29.97
N LEU A 104 17.89 -7.21 -29.01
CA LEU A 104 17.19 -7.49 -27.75
C LEU A 104 16.90 -6.23 -26.95
N LEU A 105 17.91 -5.38 -26.76
CA LEU A 105 17.79 -4.12 -26.01
C LEU A 105 16.77 -3.20 -26.67
N GLU A 106 16.86 -3.02 -27.98
CA GLU A 106 16.00 -2.10 -28.70
C GLU A 106 14.57 -2.62 -28.84
N VAL A 107 14.36 -3.90 -29.14
CA VAL A 107 13.02 -4.50 -29.23
C VAL A 107 12.28 -4.42 -27.91
N ALA A 108 12.98 -4.67 -26.79
CA ALA A 108 12.40 -4.52 -25.46
C ALA A 108 12.03 -3.05 -25.19
N TRP A 109 12.93 -2.11 -25.52
CA TRP A 109 12.66 -0.67 -25.41
C TRP A 109 11.43 -0.23 -26.20
N ARG A 110 11.30 -0.71 -27.44
CA ARG A 110 10.20 -0.40 -28.36
C ARG A 110 8.88 -1.07 -28.02
N GLY A 111 8.83 -1.93 -27.00
CA GLY A 111 7.63 -2.72 -26.68
C GLY A 111 7.16 -3.64 -27.83
N ASP A 112 8.05 -4.08 -28.72
CA ASP A 112 7.70 -4.86 -29.91
C ASP A 112 7.66 -6.37 -29.59
N ILE A 113 6.50 -6.82 -29.11
CA ILE A 113 6.31 -8.19 -28.63
C ILE A 113 6.55 -9.25 -29.73
N CYS A 114 6.12 -8.99 -30.96
CA CYS A 114 6.24 -9.94 -32.07
C CYS A 114 7.71 -10.23 -32.40
N THR A 115 8.53 -9.18 -32.51
CA THR A 115 9.95 -9.35 -32.78
C THR A 115 10.66 -9.96 -31.58
N LEU A 116 10.27 -9.61 -30.34
CA LEU A 116 10.87 -10.17 -29.13
C LEU A 116 10.68 -11.68 -29.07
N GLN A 117 9.45 -12.16 -29.25
CA GLN A 117 9.13 -13.59 -29.20
C GLN A 117 9.87 -14.38 -30.27
N ARG A 118 10.01 -13.82 -31.48
CA ARG A 118 10.79 -14.42 -32.57
C ARG A 118 12.27 -14.48 -32.23
N LEU A 119 12.84 -13.38 -31.73
CA LEU A 119 14.24 -13.33 -31.30
C LEU A 119 14.55 -14.39 -30.25
N LEU A 120 13.65 -14.53 -29.27
CA LEU A 120 13.78 -15.46 -28.15
C LEU A 120 13.47 -16.92 -28.52
N SER A 121 12.85 -17.20 -29.67
CA SER A 121 12.59 -18.57 -30.15
C SER A 121 13.69 -19.09 -31.06
N GLU A 122 14.37 -18.20 -31.80
CA GLU A 122 15.47 -18.54 -32.71
C GLU A 122 16.80 -18.85 -31.96
N THR A 123 16.90 -18.52 -30.68
CA THR A 123 18.15 -18.62 -29.90
C THR A 123 17.99 -19.39 -28.59
N ASN A 124 18.83 -20.42 -28.41
CA ASN A 124 18.77 -21.32 -27.25
C ASN A 124 19.38 -20.74 -25.96
N SER A 125 20.16 -19.65 -26.05
CA SER A 125 20.77 -18.98 -24.90
C SER A 125 20.89 -17.49 -25.19
N VAL A 126 19.95 -16.72 -24.63
CA VAL A 126 19.95 -15.25 -24.72
C VAL A 126 20.19 -14.70 -23.33
N ASP A 127 21.22 -13.88 -23.18
CA ASP A 127 21.42 -13.12 -21.95
C ASP A 127 20.41 -11.97 -21.87
N LEU A 128 19.35 -12.17 -21.09
CA LEU A 128 18.31 -11.17 -20.84
C LEU A 128 18.74 -10.06 -19.89
N ASN A 129 19.90 -10.20 -19.25
CA ASN A 129 20.43 -9.30 -18.24
C ASN A 129 21.54 -8.40 -18.81
N ILE A 130 21.72 -8.43 -20.12
CA ILE A 130 22.70 -7.65 -20.85
C ILE A 130 22.45 -6.16 -20.64
N GLN A 131 23.49 -5.40 -20.32
CA GLN A 131 23.38 -3.96 -20.07
C GLN A 131 23.88 -3.16 -21.28
N ASN A 132 23.16 -2.12 -21.68
CA ASN A 132 23.67 -1.13 -22.65
C ASN A 132 24.75 -0.24 -22.01
N GLN A 133 25.29 0.73 -22.75
CA GLN A 133 26.33 1.61 -22.21
C GLN A 133 25.85 2.50 -21.05
N ASN A 134 24.55 2.72 -20.86
CA ASN A 134 24.02 3.41 -19.67
C ASN A 134 23.79 2.47 -18.47
N GLY A 135 24.00 1.16 -18.63
CA GLY A 135 23.73 0.15 -17.59
C GLY A 135 22.29 -0.40 -17.62
N LEU A 136 21.51 -0.10 -18.65
CA LEU A 136 20.10 -0.49 -18.72
C LEU A 136 19.94 -1.89 -19.31
N THR A 137 19.13 -2.72 -18.64
CA THR A 137 18.74 -4.04 -19.13
C THR A 137 17.53 -3.94 -20.07
N PRO A 138 17.24 -4.97 -20.89
CA PRO A 138 16.01 -5.06 -21.67
C PRO A 138 14.76 -4.81 -20.82
N LEU A 139 14.74 -5.34 -19.59
CA LEU A 139 13.63 -5.17 -18.66
C LEU A 139 13.48 -3.72 -18.19
N MET A 140 14.57 -3.01 -17.89
CA MET A 140 14.52 -1.58 -17.56
C MET A 140 14.08 -0.74 -18.75
N LEU A 141 14.60 -1.06 -19.94
CA LEU A 141 14.25 -0.34 -21.17
C LEU A 141 12.76 -0.47 -21.51
N ALA A 142 12.15 -1.64 -21.31
CA ALA A 142 10.73 -1.87 -21.55
C ALA A 142 9.79 -1.00 -20.71
N VAL A 143 10.27 -0.46 -19.58
CA VAL A 143 9.47 0.38 -18.67
C VAL A 143 9.90 1.85 -18.64
N ARG A 144 11.11 2.17 -19.12
CA ARG A 144 11.71 3.51 -18.98
C ARG A 144 10.90 4.60 -19.68
N ASP A 145 10.58 4.38 -20.95
CA ASP A 145 10.01 5.41 -21.84
C ASP A 145 8.57 5.10 -22.23
N VAL A 146 7.80 4.48 -21.32
CA VAL A 146 6.42 4.09 -21.57
C VAL A 146 5.55 5.26 -22.01
N ASP A 147 5.64 6.37 -21.28
CA ASP A 147 4.86 7.59 -21.53
C ASP A 147 5.21 8.21 -22.90
N LEU A 148 6.45 8.04 -23.37
CA LEU A 148 6.89 8.52 -24.68
C LEU A 148 6.25 7.68 -25.81
N PHE A 149 6.33 6.36 -25.72
CA PHE A 149 5.85 5.47 -26.78
C PHE A 149 4.32 5.40 -26.88
N GLU A 150 3.58 5.57 -25.79
CA GLU A 150 2.12 5.74 -25.85
C GLU A 150 1.72 6.94 -26.72
N GLY A 151 2.53 8.01 -26.72
CA GLY A 151 2.34 9.17 -27.59
C GLY A 151 2.47 8.88 -29.09
N PHE A 152 3.09 7.77 -29.48
CA PHE A 152 3.27 7.36 -30.88
C PHE A 152 2.34 6.22 -31.30
N GLN A 153 1.45 5.76 -30.43
CA GLN A 153 0.58 4.61 -30.71
C GLN A 153 -0.26 4.86 -31.98
N GLY A 154 -0.16 3.93 -32.94
CA GLY A 154 -0.83 4.04 -34.25
C GLY A 154 0.00 4.72 -35.37
N THR A 155 1.15 5.31 -35.06
CA THR A 155 2.11 5.83 -36.06
C THR A 155 3.33 4.92 -36.26
N MET A 156 3.52 3.98 -35.33
CA MET A 156 4.61 3.00 -35.36
C MET A 156 4.30 1.83 -36.31
N GLY A 157 5.34 1.27 -36.94
CA GLY A 157 5.24 0.11 -37.83
C GLY A 157 5.12 -1.25 -37.12
N TRP A 158 4.96 -1.25 -35.79
CA TRP A 158 4.86 -2.44 -34.95
C TRP A 158 3.75 -2.27 -33.89
N ASN A 159 3.36 -3.38 -33.27
CA ASN A 159 2.43 -3.35 -32.16
C ASN A 159 3.18 -3.04 -30.85
N TYR A 160 2.87 -1.92 -30.22
CA TYR A 160 3.45 -1.52 -28.94
C TYR A 160 2.69 -2.17 -27.78
N ASP A 161 3.34 -3.09 -27.07
CA ASP A 161 2.80 -3.77 -25.89
C ASP A 161 3.91 -3.97 -24.84
N PRO A 162 4.19 -2.96 -23.99
CA PRO A 162 5.22 -3.06 -22.97
C PRO A 162 4.86 -4.05 -21.86
N ILE A 163 3.57 -4.30 -21.61
CA ILE A 163 3.10 -5.23 -20.59
C ILE A 163 3.50 -6.66 -20.97
N GLU A 164 3.20 -7.07 -22.20
CA GLU A 164 3.50 -8.42 -22.65
C GLU A 164 5.00 -8.64 -22.86
N VAL A 165 5.74 -7.61 -23.27
CA VAL A 165 7.21 -7.62 -23.30
C VAL A 165 7.78 -7.87 -21.90
N VAL A 166 7.34 -7.13 -20.89
CA VAL A 166 7.80 -7.30 -19.51
C VAL A 166 7.48 -8.70 -18.99
N LYS A 167 6.26 -9.22 -19.20
CA LYS A 167 5.91 -10.60 -18.84
C LYS A 167 6.84 -11.61 -19.51
N THR A 168 7.05 -11.48 -20.83
CA THR A 168 7.88 -12.40 -21.62
C THR A 168 9.32 -12.45 -21.11
N LEU A 169 9.90 -11.28 -20.79
CA LEU A 169 11.25 -11.20 -20.23
C LEU A 169 11.33 -11.85 -18.84
N LEU A 170 10.35 -11.60 -17.98
CA LEU A 170 10.32 -12.13 -16.62
C LEU A 170 10.03 -13.64 -16.57
N ASP A 171 9.15 -14.16 -17.43
CA ASP A 171 8.88 -15.59 -17.56
C ASP A 171 10.12 -16.37 -18.00
N ARG A 172 11.08 -15.69 -18.65
CA ARG A 172 12.39 -16.23 -19.00
C ARG A 172 13.51 -15.86 -18.01
N SER A 173 13.14 -15.47 -16.79
CA SER A 173 14.07 -15.18 -15.69
C SER A 173 14.99 -13.97 -15.89
N ALA A 174 14.49 -12.90 -16.54
CA ALA A 174 15.15 -11.60 -16.46
C ALA A 174 15.24 -11.12 -15.00
N ASN A 175 16.41 -10.63 -14.60
CA ASN A 175 16.70 -10.24 -13.23
C ASN A 175 16.22 -8.80 -12.96
N VAL A 176 15.34 -8.66 -11.96
CA VAL A 176 14.74 -7.38 -11.57
C VAL A 176 15.63 -6.55 -10.64
N ASP A 177 16.62 -7.16 -10.01
CA ASP A 177 17.47 -6.54 -8.97
C ASP A 177 18.74 -5.89 -9.55
N ILE A 178 18.97 -6.05 -10.85
CA ILE A 178 20.07 -5.38 -11.54
C ILE A 178 19.88 -3.86 -11.40
N ARG A 179 21.01 -3.16 -11.26
CA ARG A 179 21.07 -1.70 -11.14
C ARG A 179 21.78 -1.11 -12.34
N ASP A 180 21.28 0.01 -12.82
CA ASP A 180 21.96 0.82 -13.83
C ASP A 180 23.18 1.57 -13.25
N ARG A 181 23.86 2.38 -14.07
CA ARG A 181 25.00 3.20 -13.61
C ARG A 181 24.62 4.24 -12.55
N LYS A 182 23.35 4.65 -12.47
CA LYS A 182 22.81 5.57 -11.46
C LYS A 182 22.22 4.85 -10.24
N SER A 183 22.43 3.53 -10.12
CA SER A 183 21.91 2.66 -9.06
C SER A 183 20.39 2.45 -9.05
N TYR A 184 19.70 2.77 -10.13
CA TYR A 184 18.26 2.56 -10.32
C TYR A 184 17.94 1.14 -10.77
N THR A 185 16.86 0.59 -10.20
CA THR A 185 16.29 -0.72 -10.56
C THR A 185 15.11 -0.56 -11.51
N VAL A 186 14.61 -1.66 -12.10
CA VAL A 186 13.38 -1.64 -12.90
C VAL A 186 12.19 -1.01 -12.15
N LEU A 187 12.06 -1.28 -10.84
CA LEU A 187 11.00 -0.69 -10.01
C LEU A 187 11.13 0.83 -9.89
N THR A 188 12.36 1.36 -9.93
CA THR A 188 12.60 2.80 -9.90
C THR A 188 12.02 3.45 -11.16
N TYR A 189 12.24 2.85 -12.33
CA TYR A 189 11.67 3.33 -13.59
C TYR A 189 10.15 3.21 -13.63
N VAL A 190 9.59 2.06 -13.21
CA VAL A 190 8.13 1.89 -13.14
C VAL A 190 7.49 2.95 -12.24
N SER A 191 8.14 3.31 -11.12
CA SER A 191 7.61 4.34 -10.21
C SER A 191 7.51 5.73 -10.85
N GLN A 192 8.27 6.00 -11.91
CA GLN A 192 8.30 7.28 -12.62
C GLN A 192 7.26 7.38 -13.76
N ILE A 193 6.68 6.26 -14.19
CA ILE A 193 5.65 6.22 -15.24
C ILE A 193 4.42 7.02 -14.81
N LYS A 194 3.85 7.82 -15.73
CA LYS A 194 2.61 8.57 -15.54
C LYS A 194 1.38 7.87 -16.11
N SER A 195 1.56 7.00 -17.11
CA SER A 195 0.52 6.20 -17.74
C SER A 195 -0.28 5.34 -16.76
N ALA A 196 -1.56 5.10 -17.10
CA ALA A 196 -2.45 4.20 -16.37
C ALA A 196 -1.93 2.75 -16.30
N ILE A 197 -1.06 2.33 -17.23
CA ILE A 197 -0.50 0.98 -17.25
C ILE A 197 0.55 0.72 -16.17
N LYS A 198 1.01 1.78 -15.48
CA LYS A 198 1.97 1.74 -14.37
C LYS A 198 1.64 0.67 -13.34
N HIS A 199 0.39 0.64 -12.87
CA HIS A 199 -0.04 -0.27 -11.81
C HIS A 199 0.08 -1.74 -12.24
N GLU A 200 -0.24 -2.04 -13.50
CA GLU A 200 -0.13 -3.39 -14.04
C GLU A 200 1.32 -3.83 -14.19
N LEU A 201 2.19 -2.96 -14.73
CA LEU A 201 3.63 -3.22 -14.85
C LEU A 201 4.27 -3.46 -13.48
N PHE A 202 3.94 -2.61 -12.50
CA PHE A 202 4.42 -2.73 -11.13
C PHE A 202 4.03 -4.08 -10.51
N ARG A 203 2.76 -4.47 -10.64
CA ARG A 203 2.24 -5.76 -10.15
C ARG A 203 2.95 -6.96 -10.78
N ILE A 204 3.18 -6.92 -12.10
CA ILE A 204 3.85 -8.02 -12.83
C ILE A 204 5.30 -8.20 -12.39
N ILE A 205 6.02 -7.09 -12.21
CA ILE A 205 7.44 -7.09 -11.81
C ILE A 205 7.58 -7.57 -10.36
N LEU A 206 6.76 -7.08 -9.43
CA LEU A 206 6.76 -7.54 -8.03
C LEU A 206 6.50 -9.04 -7.92
N LYS A 207 5.56 -9.57 -8.71
CA LYS A 207 5.26 -11.02 -8.73
C LYS A 207 6.46 -11.88 -9.15
N HIS A 208 7.37 -11.36 -9.97
CA HIS A 208 8.52 -12.10 -10.48
C HIS A 208 9.80 -11.92 -9.67
N GLN A 209 9.96 -10.78 -8.99
CA GLN A 209 11.05 -10.58 -8.02
C GLN A 209 11.15 -11.74 -7.02
N THR A 210 10.00 -12.32 -6.69
CA THR A 210 9.87 -13.26 -5.58
C THR A 210 9.90 -14.73 -6.00
N ARG A 211 9.97 -14.97 -7.32
CA ARG A 211 10.33 -16.27 -7.89
C ARG A 211 11.85 -16.46 -7.95
N SER A 212 12.61 -15.38 -8.17
CA SER A 212 14.08 -15.43 -8.28
C SER A 212 14.76 -15.81 -6.95
N ASP A 213 14.19 -15.44 -5.80
CA ASP A 213 14.69 -15.87 -4.48
C ASP A 213 14.50 -17.38 -4.19
N LYS A 214 13.74 -18.10 -5.02
CA LYS A 214 13.56 -19.56 -4.91
C LYS A 214 14.48 -20.36 -5.82
N ILE A 215 15.34 -19.70 -6.61
CA ILE A 215 16.28 -20.38 -7.53
C ILE A 215 17.70 -19.87 -7.25
N ILE A 216 18.32 -20.39 -6.18
CA ILE A 216 19.78 -20.55 -6.13
C ILE A 216 20.08 -21.99 -6.54
N PRO A 217 20.77 -22.23 -7.68
CA PRO A 217 21.14 -23.56 -8.11
C PRO A 217 22.21 -24.19 -7.22
N LEU A 218 21.98 -25.44 -6.87
CA LEU A 218 22.99 -26.46 -6.62
C LEU A 218 24.04 -26.46 -7.74
N CYS A 219 25.18 -25.80 -7.57
CA CYS A 219 26.47 -26.21 -8.16
C CYS A 219 27.63 -25.36 -7.63
N PHE A 220 28.23 -25.78 -6.52
CA PHE A 220 29.66 -25.61 -6.26
C PHE A 220 30.10 -26.78 -5.37
N GLN A 221 30.54 -27.87 -6.01
CA GLN A 221 31.35 -28.89 -5.33
C GLN A 221 32.82 -28.67 -5.67
N SER A 222 33.57 -28.45 -4.60
CA SER A 222 34.87 -29.05 -4.31
C SER A 222 36.09 -28.58 -5.12
N THR A 223 36.81 -27.61 -4.56
CA THR A 223 38.28 -27.66 -4.55
C THR A 223 38.72 -28.52 -3.37
N MET A 224 39.49 -29.55 -3.67
CA MET A 224 40.08 -30.51 -2.74
C MET A 224 41.12 -29.86 -1.83
N GLU A 225 41.15 -30.26 -0.55
CA GLU A 225 42.32 -30.82 0.14
C GLU A 225 41.98 -31.28 1.57
N PRO A 226 42.43 -32.49 2.01
CA PRO A 226 42.20 -32.99 3.37
C PRO A 226 43.46 -32.97 4.25
N LYS A 227 43.28 -32.73 5.55
CA LYS A 227 44.24 -33.11 6.62
C LYS A 227 43.44 -33.78 7.75
N THR A 228 43.38 -35.10 7.80
CA THR A 228 44.26 -36.07 8.51
C THR A 228 43.83 -36.40 9.95
N HIS A 229 43.73 -37.72 10.20
CA HIS A 229 43.71 -38.45 11.48
C HIS A 229 42.39 -38.39 12.31
N SER A 230 41.86 -39.46 12.91
CA SER A 230 42.30 -40.85 13.07
C SER A 230 41.14 -41.72 13.61
N LYS A 231 41.25 -43.02 13.29
CA LYS A 231 40.49 -44.22 13.71
C LYS A 231 40.06 -44.33 15.19
N ALA A 232 39.06 -45.22 15.36
CA ALA A 232 38.88 -46.28 16.37
C ALA A 232 37.63 -46.07 17.23
N THR A 233 36.81 -47.03 17.65
CA THR A 233 36.65 -48.49 17.45
C THR A 233 35.29 -48.88 18.08
N SER A 234 34.79 -50.05 17.69
CA SER A 234 33.62 -50.78 18.19
C SER A 234 33.62 -51.04 19.71
N GLU A 235 32.43 -51.09 20.33
CA GLU A 235 31.76 -52.31 20.82
C GLU A 235 30.48 -52.02 21.62
N THR A 236 29.66 -53.06 21.71
CA THR A 236 28.24 -53.27 22.07
C THR A 236 27.84 -53.09 23.54
N GLU A 237 26.58 -52.74 23.82
CA GLU A 237 25.57 -53.61 24.51
C GLU A 237 24.18 -52.93 24.69
N ASP A 238 23.16 -53.80 24.80
CA ASP A 238 21.69 -53.69 24.94
C ASP A 238 21.11 -52.55 25.85
N SER A 239 19.84 -52.14 25.84
CA SER A 239 18.56 -52.81 25.59
C SER A 239 17.40 -51.81 25.29
N ASP A 240 16.35 -52.38 24.70
CA ASP A 240 14.92 -52.05 24.84
C ASP A 240 14.23 -50.88 24.09
N ALA A 241 13.24 -51.33 23.30
CA ALA A 241 11.87 -50.83 23.21
C ALA A 241 11.46 -49.86 22.06
N VAL A 242 10.72 -50.49 21.13
CA VAL A 242 9.48 -50.03 20.47
C VAL A 242 9.59 -49.12 19.23
N GLN A 243 9.26 -49.74 18.10
CA GLN A 243 8.92 -49.16 16.80
C GLN A 243 7.70 -48.22 16.87
N LEU A 244 7.74 -47.11 16.11
CA LEU A 244 6.93 -46.86 14.91
C LEU A 244 7.32 -45.48 14.33
N SER A 245 8.06 -45.45 13.23
CA SER A 245 7.59 -45.15 11.85
C SER A 245 6.76 -43.86 11.71
N SER A 246 7.34 -42.85 11.07
CA SER A 246 6.64 -41.70 10.54
C SER A 246 6.85 -41.55 9.04
N GLN A 247 5.80 -41.03 8.41
CA GLN A 247 5.64 -40.56 7.02
C GLN A 247 5.09 -41.57 6.00
N PRO A 248 4.47 -41.09 4.90
CA PRO A 248 3.45 -40.03 4.80
C PRO A 248 2.30 -40.42 3.83
N LEU A 249 1.28 -39.55 3.66
CA LEU A 249 0.66 -39.12 2.37
C LEU A 249 -0.81 -38.65 2.53
N ILE A 250 -1.00 -37.34 2.28
CA ILE A 250 -1.89 -36.74 1.28
C ILE A 250 -3.41 -37.13 1.22
N ASN A 251 -4.27 -36.10 1.40
CA ASN A 251 -5.35 -35.60 0.50
C ASN A 251 -6.73 -35.28 1.14
N THR A 252 -7.02 -33.97 1.18
CA THR A 252 -8.21 -33.26 0.61
C THR A 252 -9.67 -33.46 1.10
N TRP A 253 -10.41 -32.34 1.00
CA TRP A 253 -11.86 -32.07 0.97
C TRP A 253 -12.64 -31.91 2.30
N THR A 254 -12.96 -30.63 2.57
CA THR A 254 -14.24 -30.06 3.06
C THR A 254 -15.16 -30.92 3.93
N GLY A 255 -15.40 -30.45 5.16
CA GLY A 255 -16.59 -30.83 5.92
C GLY A 255 -16.52 -30.45 7.40
N ASN A 256 -17.39 -29.52 7.81
CA ASN A 256 -17.79 -29.19 9.18
C ASN A 256 -16.90 -28.29 10.07
N ARG A 257 -17.53 -27.15 10.42
CA ARG A 257 -17.35 -26.25 11.58
C ARG A 257 -16.39 -26.77 12.66
N THR A 258 -15.18 -26.21 12.74
CA THR A 258 -14.27 -26.44 13.87
C THR A 258 -14.00 -25.16 14.65
N LYS A 259 -14.61 -25.11 15.84
CA LYS A 259 -14.31 -24.15 16.93
C LYS A 259 -12.82 -24.21 17.29
N SER A 260 -12.29 -23.12 17.86
CA SER A 260 -10.89 -22.97 18.25
C SER A 260 -10.38 -24.12 19.14
N PRO A 261 -9.13 -24.59 19.00
CA PRO A 261 -8.55 -25.66 19.84
C PRO A 261 -8.59 -25.37 21.35
N VAL A 262 -8.50 -24.08 21.72
CA VAL A 262 -8.63 -23.61 23.11
C VAL A 262 -10.05 -23.82 23.64
N TYR A 263 -11.05 -23.61 22.78
CA TYR A 263 -12.46 -23.82 23.09
C TYR A 263 -12.80 -25.31 23.33
N LYS A 264 -12.07 -26.22 22.67
CA LYS A 264 -12.32 -27.66 22.76
C LYS A 264 -11.79 -28.25 24.07
N ARG A 265 -10.55 -27.90 24.45
CA ARG A 265 -9.96 -28.33 25.74
C ARG A 265 -10.78 -27.92 26.96
N PHE A 266 -11.34 -26.72 26.96
CA PHE A 266 -12.15 -26.23 28.07
C PHE A 266 -13.48 -26.98 28.22
N PHE A 267 -14.15 -27.34 27.12
CA PHE A 267 -15.39 -28.14 27.16
C PHE A 267 -15.12 -29.61 27.54
N ASP A 268 -13.97 -30.14 27.14
CA ASP A 268 -13.60 -31.52 27.44
C ASP A 268 -13.26 -31.73 28.94
N GLU A 269 -12.83 -30.68 29.66
CA GLU A 269 -12.46 -30.74 31.09
C GLU A 269 -13.62 -30.44 32.06
N VAL A 270 -14.59 -29.62 31.68
CA VAL A 270 -15.62 -29.11 32.62
C VAL A 270 -16.92 -29.94 32.62
N GLY A 271 -17.14 -30.78 31.58
CA GLY A 271 -18.41 -31.50 31.41
C GLY A 271 -19.61 -30.57 31.21
N GLU A 272 -20.80 -31.14 30.94
CA GLU A 272 -22.03 -30.39 30.64
C GLU A 272 -22.70 -29.74 31.88
N GLY A 273 -21.92 -29.11 32.76
CA GLY A 273 -22.42 -28.34 33.90
C GLY A 273 -22.57 -26.84 33.60
N PRO A 274 -23.47 -26.10 34.29
CA PRO A 274 -23.54 -24.65 34.16
C PRO A 274 -22.26 -23.99 34.71
N VAL A 275 -21.60 -23.20 33.87
CA VAL A 275 -20.37 -22.47 34.22
C VAL A 275 -20.70 -21.36 35.21
N THR A 276 -20.31 -21.53 36.48
CA THR A 276 -20.55 -20.61 37.60
C THR A 276 -19.54 -19.46 37.63
N ASP A 277 -19.88 -18.36 38.33
CA ASP A 277 -19.03 -17.18 38.48
C ASP A 277 -17.68 -17.49 39.17
N ASP A 278 -17.64 -18.49 40.06
CA ASP A 278 -16.39 -18.94 40.69
C ASP A 278 -15.45 -19.63 39.68
N LEU A 279 -16.01 -20.30 38.67
CA LEU A 279 -15.24 -20.96 37.61
C LEU A 279 -14.62 -19.93 36.65
N LEU A 280 -15.34 -18.86 36.34
CA LEU A 280 -14.85 -17.75 35.51
C LEU A 280 -13.78 -16.93 36.21
N ARG A 281 -13.91 -16.74 37.53
CA ARG A 281 -12.89 -16.08 38.35
C ARG A 281 -11.57 -16.87 38.36
N ARG A 282 -11.63 -18.19 38.53
CA ARG A 282 -10.44 -19.06 38.47
C ARG A 282 -9.75 -19.04 37.11
N LEU A 283 -10.54 -19.00 36.03
CA LEU A 283 -10.03 -18.92 34.65
C LEU A 283 -9.37 -17.56 34.37
N ALA A 284 -9.93 -16.48 34.90
CA ALA A 284 -9.32 -15.15 34.83
C ALA A 284 -8.02 -15.08 35.64
N GLU A 285 -7.98 -15.64 36.85
CA GLU A 285 -6.79 -15.71 37.71
C GLU A 285 -5.65 -16.54 37.06
N GLU A 286 -5.99 -17.66 36.41
CA GLU A 286 -5.01 -18.51 35.74
C GLU A 286 -4.39 -17.82 34.50
N LEU A 287 -5.19 -17.06 33.74
CA LEU A 287 -4.74 -16.28 32.58
C LEU A 287 -3.92 -15.04 32.98
N ILE A 288 -4.24 -14.40 34.12
CA ILE A 288 -3.43 -13.29 34.67
C ILE A 288 -2.03 -13.79 35.07
N SER A 289 -1.92 -15.00 35.64
CA SER A 289 -0.61 -15.57 36.00
C SER A 289 0.27 -15.92 34.78
N LEU A 290 -0.34 -16.06 33.60
CA LEU A 290 0.36 -16.31 32.34
C LEU A 290 0.86 -15.01 31.69
N GLU A 291 0.18 -13.87 31.91
CA GLU A 291 0.62 -12.55 31.44
C GLU A 291 1.80 -12.00 32.28
N GLU A 292 1.89 -12.31 33.58
CA GLU A 292 3.02 -11.87 34.43
C GLU A 292 4.39 -12.50 34.05
N LYS A 293 4.41 -13.47 33.12
CA LYS A 293 5.66 -14.09 32.61
C LYS A 293 6.21 -13.45 31.34
N GLU A 294 5.51 -12.52 30.70
CA GLU A 294 6.02 -11.74 29.57
C GLU A 294 6.17 -10.26 29.99
N GLY A 295 7.40 -9.88 30.32
CA GLY A 295 7.72 -8.62 30.97
C GLY A 295 7.29 -7.34 30.22
N GLU A 296 6.83 -6.36 30.99
CA GLU A 296 6.49 -5.00 30.55
C GLU A 296 7.71 -4.23 29.99
N PRO A 297 7.57 -3.50 28.87
CA PRO A 297 8.50 -2.44 28.49
C PRO A 297 8.17 -1.14 29.23
N LYS A 298 9.18 -0.59 29.93
CA LYS A 298 9.12 0.68 30.68
C LYS A 298 8.91 1.88 29.74
N ASN A 299 7.93 2.73 30.06
CA ASN A 299 7.74 4.06 29.47
C ASN A 299 8.85 5.02 29.95
N PRO A 300 9.49 5.82 29.06
CA PRO A 300 10.28 6.96 29.49
C PRO A 300 9.37 8.16 29.77
N GLU A 301 9.61 8.80 30.92
CA GLU A 301 9.02 10.08 31.34
C GLU A 301 9.35 11.20 30.34
N TRP A 302 8.35 12.02 29.99
CA TRP A 302 8.57 13.24 29.22
C TRP A 302 8.53 14.46 30.15
N THR A 303 9.63 15.20 30.15
CA THR A 303 9.83 16.46 30.88
C THR A 303 9.05 17.59 30.23
N ASN A 304 8.35 18.35 31.07
CA ASN A 304 7.64 19.58 30.71
C ASN A 304 8.61 20.66 30.22
N ASP A 305 8.42 21.15 29.00
CA ASP A 305 8.74 22.54 28.65
C ASP A 305 7.78 23.03 27.56
N ALA A 306 7.00 24.05 27.90
CA ALA A 306 6.09 24.75 26.99
C ALA A 306 6.81 25.93 26.32
N PRO A 307 6.41 26.30 25.10
CA PRO A 307 6.28 27.72 24.80
C PRO A 307 4.93 28.10 24.17
N GLU A 308 4.72 29.40 24.16
CA GLU A 308 3.46 30.12 24.24
C GLU A 308 2.61 30.22 22.95
N LYS A 309 1.29 30.28 23.20
CA LYS A 309 0.21 31.04 22.52
C LYS A 309 0.51 31.60 21.11
N PHE A 310 -0.12 30.98 20.11
CA PHE A 310 -0.56 31.67 18.89
C PHE A 310 -2.09 31.75 18.84
N LYS A 311 -2.61 32.97 18.72
CA LYS A 311 -4.03 33.26 18.47
C LYS A 311 -4.37 32.92 17.02
N VAL A 312 -5.40 32.11 16.80
CA VAL A 312 -5.95 31.81 15.47
C VAL A 312 -7.30 32.52 15.32
N THR A 313 -7.43 33.34 14.29
CA THR A 313 -8.67 34.00 13.83
C THR A 313 -9.37 33.07 12.83
N PRO A 314 -10.72 32.92 12.84
CA PRO A 314 -11.38 31.98 11.96
C PRO A 314 -11.54 32.57 10.55
N LEU A 315 -11.05 31.86 9.52
CA LEU A 315 -11.45 32.09 8.13
C LEU A 315 -12.39 30.96 7.70
N ASN A 316 -13.69 31.26 7.70
CA ASN A 316 -14.67 30.55 6.90
C ASN A 316 -14.78 31.25 5.53
N ASN A 317 -15.11 30.45 4.53
CA ASN A 317 -15.41 30.79 3.13
C ASN A 317 -14.20 31.10 2.24
N LEU A 318 -13.75 30.07 1.50
CA LEU A 318 -13.37 30.14 0.09
C LEU A 318 -13.32 28.71 -0.47
N LEU A 319 -14.51 28.13 -0.71
CA LEU A 319 -14.66 26.99 -1.62
C LEU A 319 -14.98 27.54 -3.01
N ARG A 320 -14.35 26.92 -4.02
CA ARG A 320 -14.41 27.10 -5.48
C ARG A 320 -13.52 28.17 -6.08
N THR A 321 -12.50 27.69 -6.77
CA THR A 321 -12.29 28.00 -8.19
C THR A 321 -12.00 26.70 -8.96
N GLU A 322 -12.13 26.80 -10.26
CA GLU A 322 -12.59 25.78 -11.21
C GLU A 322 -11.56 24.71 -11.60
N LYS A 323 -12.07 23.62 -12.17
CA LYS A 323 -11.30 22.55 -12.83
C LYS A 323 -10.31 23.11 -13.85
N SER A 324 -9.04 22.81 -13.66
CA SER A 324 -8.05 22.73 -14.74
C SER A 324 -7.24 21.45 -14.59
N SER A 325 -7.26 20.62 -15.62
CA SER A 325 -6.46 19.41 -15.78
C SER A 325 -4.96 19.74 -15.78
N VAL A 326 -4.30 19.56 -14.63
CA VAL A 326 -2.84 19.59 -14.48
C VAL A 326 -2.47 18.59 -13.38
N ASP A 327 -1.72 17.54 -13.74
CA ASP A 327 -0.89 16.65 -12.89
C ASP A 327 -1.34 16.53 -11.40
N ASP A 328 -2.24 15.57 -11.09
CA ASP A 328 -2.82 15.32 -9.74
C ASP A 328 -1.81 14.76 -8.71
N THR A 329 -0.50 14.95 -8.91
CA THR A 329 0.50 14.47 -7.97
C THR A 329 0.66 15.49 -6.83
N ILE A 330 -0.12 15.32 -5.74
CA ILE A 330 0.04 16.14 -4.53
C ILE A 330 1.44 15.90 -3.95
N THR A 331 2.34 16.86 -4.15
CA THR A 331 3.65 16.86 -3.49
C THR A 331 3.51 17.39 -2.05
N TRP A 332 4.32 16.86 -1.13
CA TRP A 332 4.21 17.20 0.29
C TRP A 332 5.56 17.09 1.00
N THR A 333 5.72 17.85 2.08
CA THR A 333 6.88 17.79 2.97
C THR A 333 6.49 17.11 4.28
N LYS A 334 7.33 16.18 4.73
CA LYS A 334 7.07 15.36 5.92
C LYS A 334 7.36 16.10 7.22
N GLY A 335 6.38 16.10 8.12
CA GLY A 335 6.46 16.66 9.48
C GLY A 335 6.52 15.58 10.55
N GLU A 336 5.99 15.91 11.74
CA GLU A 336 5.97 15.06 12.93
C GLU A 336 5.07 13.83 12.79
N ILE A 337 5.24 12.87 13.70
CA ILE A 337 4.39 11.70 13.79
C ILE A 337 3.10 12.06 14.54
N LEU A 338 1.97 11.78 13.92
CA LEU A 338 0.64 11.93 14.53
C LEU A 338 0.20 10.66 15.25
N GLY A 339 0.60 9.48 14.75
CA GLY A 339 0.27 8.20 15.37
C GLY A 339 1.00 7.01 14.75
N ARG A 340 1.14 5.94 15.53
CA ARG A 340 1.65 4.64 15.07
C ARG A 340 0.60 3.58 15.35
N GLY A 341 0.27 2.78 14.35
CA GLY A 341 -0.70 1.69 14.47
C GLY A 341 -0.18 0.41 13.82
N ALA A 342 -0.98 -0.66 13.93
CA ALA A 342 -0.70 -1.94 13.28
C ALA A 342 -0.65 -1.83 11.74
N TYR A 343 -1.25 -0.78 11.18
CA TYR A 343 -1.42 -0.55 9.74
C TYR A 343 -0.54 0.60 9.22
N GLY A 344 0.55 0.91 9.91
CA GLY A 344 1.53 1.92 9.48
C GLY A 344 1.71 3.09 10.45
N THR A 345 2.44 4.10 9.99
CA THR A 345 2.70 5.34 10.74
C THR A 345 2.05 6.52 10.04
N VAL A 346 1.31 7.33 10.79
CA VAL A 346 0.66 8.55 10.29
C VAL A 346 1.52 9.76 10.65
N TYR A 347 1.82 10.58 9.65
CA TYR A 347 2.62 11.80 9.78
C TYR A 347 1.77 13.02 9.48
N CYS A 348 2.13 14.15 10.08
CA CYS A 348 1.72 15.44 9.57
C CYS A 348 2.50 15.71 8.28
N GLY A 349 1.85 16.31 7.29
CA GLY A 349 2.47 16.75 6.06
C GLY A 349 2.04 18.18 5.72
N LEU A 350 2.91 18.89 5.01
CA LEU A 350 2.57 20.17 4.38
C LEU A 350 2.49 19.95 2.87
N SER A 351 1.32 20.10 2.26
CA SER A 351 1.15 19.98 0.81
C SER A 351 1.87 21.12 0.06
N SER A 352 2.09 20.96 -1.24
CA SER A 352 2.60 22.03 -2.11
C SER A 352 1.73 23.28 -2.13
N GLU A 353 0.47 23.17 -1.74
CA GLU A 353 -0.48 24.28 -1.63
C GLU A 353 -0.42 24.96 -0.26
N GLY A 354 0.46 24.53 0.64
CA GLY A 354 0.61 25.07 1.99
C GLY A 354 -0.45 24.59 2.98
N GLN A 355 -1.19 23.53 2.65
CA GLN A 355 -2.20 22.96 3.54
C GLN A 355 -1.61 21.85 4.41
N LEU A 356 -1.98 21.81 5.68
CA LEU A 356 -1.66 20.67 6.55
C LEU A 356 -2.52 19.45 6.17
N ILE A 357 -1.86 18.32 6.02
CA ILE A 357 -2.46 17.03 5.64
C ILE A 357 -2.00 15.93 6.61
N ALA A 358 -2.78 14.86 6.72
CA ALA A 358 -2.38 13.62 7.39
C ALA A 358 -1.92 12.61 6.35
N VAL A 359 -0.74 12.01 6.55
CA VAL A 359 -0.15 11.05 5.62
C VAL A 359 0.09 9.72 6.30
N LYS A 360 -0.74 8.72 6.00
CA LYS A 360 -0.58 7.35 6.48
C LYS A 360 0.42 6.62 5.58
N GLN A 361 1.58 6.28 6.13
CA GLN A 361 2.63 5.55 5.42
C GLN A 361 2.69 4.09 5.85
N VAL A 362 2.72 3.21 4.86
CA VAL A 362 2.94 1.78 5.03
C VAL A 362 4.15 1.37 4.21
N THR A 363 5.12 0.75 4.89
CA THR A 363 6.31 0.20 4.25
C THR A 363 6.01 -1.24 3.86
N LEU A 364 6.08 -1.54 2.57
CA LEU A 364 5.93 -2.90 2.06
C LEU A 364 7.21 -3.69 2.39
N ASP A 365 7.03 -4.83 3.06
CA ASP A 365 8.11 -5.76 3.33
C ASP A 365 8.45 -6.54 2.07
N VAL A 366 9.35 -5.96 1.27
CA VAL A 366 9.82 -6.54 0.01
C VAL A 366 10.62 -7.84 0.21
N SER A 367 11.00 -8.20 1.44
CA SER A 367 11.67 -9.49 1.73
C SER A 367 10.71 -10.68 1.68
N ASN A 368 9.40 -10.44 1.79
CA ASN A 368 8.37 -11.47 1.70
C ASN A 368 7.23 -11.04 0.77
N SER A 369 7.29 -11.50 -0.49
CA SER A 369 6.30 -11.23 -1.54
C SER A 369 4.87 -11.36 -1.11
N GLU A 370 4.57 -12.43 -0.38
CA GLU A 370 3.20 -12.83 -0.13
C GLU A 370 2.60 -11.89 0.91
N THR A 371 3.43 -11.42 1.84
CA THR A 371 3.07 -10.39 2.80
C THR A 371 2.96 -9.03 2.11
N ALA A 372 3.92 -8.65 1.26
CA ALA A 372 3.89 -7.38 0.51
C ALA A 372 2.67 -7.26 -0.41
N GLU A 373 2.32 -8.32 -1.14
CA GLU A 373 1.15 -8.35 -2.04
C GLU A 373 -0.15 -8.25 -1.22
N LYS A 374 -0.27 -8.99 -0.11
CA LYS A 374 -1.44 -8.90 0.77
C LYS A 374 -1.61 -7.51 1.39
N GLU A 375 -0.52 -6.87 1.80
CA GLU A 375 -0.54 -5.51 2.34
C GLU A 375 -0.87 -4.48 1.25
N TYR A 376 -0.32 -4.64 0.04
CA TYR A 376 -0.66 -3.80 -1.12
C TYR A 376 -2.15 -3.91 -1.47
N ASP A 377 -2.67 -5.13 -1.65
CA ASP A 377 -4.08 -5.39 -1.96
C ASP A 377 -5.01 -4.83 -0.89
N ARG A 378 -4.56 -4.87 0.38
CA ARG A 378 -5.30 -4.30 1.49
C ARG A 378 -5.37 -2.78 1.40
N LEU A 379 -4.24 -2.12 1.12
CA LEU A 379 -4.16 -0.67 0.98
C LEU A 379 -4.95 -0.18 -0.23
N GLU A 380 -4.86 -0.88 -1.36
CA GLU A 380 -5.62 -0.54 -2.57
C GLU A 380 -7.13 -0.60 -2.29
N ARG A 381 -7.60 -1.63 -1.57
CA ARG A 381 -9.00 -1.71 -1.13
C ARG A 381 -9.40 -0.57 -0.19
N GLU A 382 -8.51 -0.15 0.71
CA GLU A 382 -8.75 0.99 1.62
C GLU A 382 -8.87 2.30 0.81
N VAL A 383 -7.94 2.54 -0.13
CA VAL A 383 -7.95 3.70 -1.03
C VAL A 383 -9.20 3.72 -1.90
N ASP A 384 -9.55 2.59 -2.51
CA ASP A 384 -10.74 2.46 -3.36
C ASP A 384 -12.05 2.72 -2.62
N LEU A 385 -12.08 2.39 -1.33
CA LEU A 385 -13.21 2.71 -0.48
C LEU A 385 -13.20 4.21 -0.16
N LEU A 386 -12.11 4.72 0.39
CA LEU A 386 -11.97 6.12 0.83
C LEU A 386 -12.19 7.14 -0.29
N LYS A 387 -11.66 6.90 -1.49
CA LYS A 387 -11.77 7.82 -2.64
C LYS A 387 -13.20 8.13 -3.06
N ASN A 388 -14.14 7.25 -2.72
CA ASN A 388 -15.55 7.36 -3.09
C ASN A 388 -16.43 7.91 -1.94
N LEU A 389 -15.85 8.23 -0.79
CA LEU A 389 -16.58 8.78 0.35
C LEU A 389 -16.39 10.29 0.42
N ASN A 390 -17.49 11.01 0.54
CA ASN A 390 -17.49 12.46 0.72
C ASN A 390 -18.64 12.86 1.65
N HIS A 391 -18.30 13.15 2.90
CA HIS A 391 -19.24 13.57 3.93
C HIS A 391 -18.53 14.40 5.00
N GLN A 392 -19.19 15.39 5.60
CA GLN A 392 -18.60 16.26 6.62
C GLN A 392 -18.02 15.47 7.82
N ASN A 393 -18.70 14.40 8.22
CA ASN A 393 -18.30 13.54 9.34
C ASN A 393 -17.42 12.35 8.95
N ILE A 394 -16.85 12.35 7.75
CA ILE A 394 -15.86 11.36 7.31
C ILE A 394 -14.59 12.12 6.95
N VAL A 395 -13.43 11.54 7.24
CA VAL A 395 -12.14 12.13 6.85
C VAL A 395 -12.03 12.22 5.33
N GLY A 396 -11.63 13.40 4.84
CA GLY A 396 -11.43 13.61 3.40
C GLY A 396 -10.24 12.82 2.87
N PHE A 397 -10.42 12.13 1.76
CA PHE A 397 -9.33 11.55 0.97
C PHE A 397 -8.78 12.61 0.02
N LEU A 398 -7.45 12.77 -0.02
CA LEU A 398 -6.77 13.75 -0.89
C LEU A 398 -6.03 13.08 -2.03
N GLY A 399 -5.41 11.92 -1.80
CA GLY A 399 -4.66 11.22 -2.84
C GLY A 399 -3.79 10.09 -2.30
N THR A 400 -2.99 9.51 -3.19
CA THR A 400 -1.97 8.53 -2.84
C THR A 400 -0.62 8.91 -3.42
N ALA A 401 0.45 8.47 -2.78
CA ALA A 401 1.81 8.59 -3.30
C ALA A 401 2.57 7.30 -3.03
N LEU A 402 3.40 6.88 -4.00
CA LEU A 402 4.28 5.73 -3.88
C LEU A 402 5.73 6.22 -4.04
N SER A 403 6.57 5.93 -3.05
CA SER A 403 7.99 6.27 -3.09
C SER A 403 8.81 5.08 -2.62
N GLY A 404 9.55 4.43 -3.53
CA GLY A 404 10.26 3.19 -3.24
C GLY A 404 9.29 2.08 -2.84
N ASN A 405 9.48 1.50 -1.65
CA ASN A 405 8.59 0.50 -1.06
C ASN A 405 7.57 1.09 -0.06
N VAL A 406 7.37 2.42 -0.06
CA VAL A 406 6.46 3.09 0.88
C VAL A 406 5.24 3.63 0.15
N ILE A 407 4.06 3.11 0.51
CA ILE A 407 2.77 3.65 0.08
C ILE A 407 2.34 4.70 1.10
N SER A 408 1.91 5.85 0.59
CA SER A 408 1.38 6.97 1.37
C SER A 408 -0.07 7.22 0.96
N ILE A 409 -0.99 7.27 1.93
CA ILE A 409 -2.38 7.71 1.75
C ILE A 409 -2.48 9.11 2.34
N LEU A 410 -2.81 10.10 1.50
CA LEU A 410 -2.93 11.50 1.88
C LEU A 410 -4.40 11.79 2.22
N MET A 411 -4.62 12.36 3.39
CA MET A 411 -5.93 12.59 3.98
C MET A 411 -6.00 13.99 4.60
N GLU A 412 -7.22 14.46 4.82
CA GLU A 412 -7.50 15.66 5.60
C GLU A 412 -6.87 15.58 7.00
N TYR A 413 -6.19 16.64 7.41
CA TYR A 413 -5.63 16.75 8.75
C TYR A 413 -6.70 17.18 9.77
N VAL A 414 -6.82 16.42 10.88
CA VAL A 414 -7.78 16.69 11.96
C VAL A 414 -7.02 16.99 13.26
N PRO A 415 -6.83 18.26 13.66
CA PRO A 415 -5.88 18.62 14.73
C PRO A 415 -6.37 18.39 16.16
N GLY A 416 -7.68 18.23 16.40
CA GLY A 416 -8.20 18.16 17.78
C GLY A 416 -8.02 16.82 18.49
N GLY A 417 -7.35 15.85 17.83
CA GLY A 417 -7.10 14.52 18.37
C GLY A 417 -8.32 13.60 18.34
N SER A 418 -8.13 12.35 18.77
CA SER A 418 -9.23 11.38 18.88
C SER A 418 -10.09 11.65 20.12
N ILE A 419 -11.32 11.14 20.15
CA ILE A 419 -12.17 11.17 21.34
C ILE A 419 -11.49 10.50 22.53
N SER A 420 -10.70 9.44 22.32
CA SER A 420 -9.90 8.85 23.40
C SER A 420 -8.88 9.84 23.96
N ASN A 421 -8.22 10.64 23.11
CA ASN A 421 -7.33 11.71 23.58
C ASN A 421 -8.09 12.78 24.38
N VAL A 422 -9.30 13.15 23.93
CA VAL A 422 -10.16 14.11 24.65
C VAL A 422 -10.52 13.56 26.03
N LEU A 423 -10.95 12.30 26.12
CA LEU A 423 -11.31 11.65 27.38
C LEU A 423 -10.12 11.50 28.33
N ASN A 424 -8.94 11.16 27.81
CA ASN A 424 -7.71 11.09 28.62
C ASN A 424 -7.31 12.46 29.18
N ARG A 425 -7.58 13.55 28.44
CA ARG A 425 -7.21 14.90 28.85
C ARG A 425 -8.23 15.57 29.76
N PHE A 426 -9.52 15.36 29.52
CA PHE A 426 -10.60 16.11 30.18
C PHE A 426 -11.53 15.23 31.03
N GLY A 427 -11.36 13.91 30.98
CA GLY A 427 -12.27 12.96 31.61
C GLY A 427 -13.58 12.78 30.83
N PRO A 428 -14.60 12.18 31.46
CA PRO A 428 -15.90 11.91 30.83
C PRO A 428 -16.58 13.19 30.33
N LEU A 429 -17.27 13.08 29.20
CA LEU A 429 -17.92 14.22 28.56
C LEU A 429 -19.29 14.52 29.19
N PRO A 430 -19.70 15.80 29.30
CA PRO A 430 -21.06 16.16 29.66
C PRO A 430 -22.08 15.60 28.66
N GLU A 431 -23.28 15.24 29.14
CA GLU A 431 -24.34 14.61 28.33
C GLU A 431 -24.64 15.35 27.05
N LYS A 432 -24.83 16.67 27.14
CA LYS A 432 -25.07 17.53 25.98
C LYS A 432 -23.96 17.44 24.92
N VAL A 433 -22.70 17.27 25.35
CA VAL A 433 -21.56 17.21 24.43
C VAL A 433 -21.53 15.85 23.73
N PHE A 434 -21.62 14.75 24.47
CA PHE A 434 -21.59 13.44 23.82
C PHE A 434 -22.86 13.14 23.02
N ALA A 435 -24.01 13.74 23.35
CA ALA A 435 -25.21 13.69 22.51
C ALA A 435 -24.98 14.36 21.14
N LEU A 436 -24.38 15.56 21.11
CA LEU A 436 -24.02 16.25 19.88
C LEU A 436 -23.00 15.47 19.03
N TYR A 437 -22.01 14.85 19.67
CA TYR A 437 -21.04 13.99 18.97
C TYR A 437 -21.70 12.71 18.46
N THR A 438 -22.60 12.11 19.24
CA THR A 438 -23.36 10.91 18.83
C THR A 438 -24.20 11.20 17.59
N GLN A 439 -24.86 12.35 17.54
CA GLN A 439 -25.61 12.76 16.35
C GLN A 439 -24.71 12.80 15.11
N GLN A 440 -23.55 13.46 15.18
CA GLN A 440 -22.60 13.55 14.07
C GLN A 440 -22.01 12.19 13.66
N ILE A 441 -21.74 11.31 14.64
CA ILE A 441 -21.30 9.94 14.38
C ILE A 441 -22.39 9.18 13.61
N LEU A 442 -23.65 9.28 14.05
CA LEU A 442 -24.78 8.65 13.36
C LEU A 442 -24.97 9.20 11.94
N GLU A 443 -24.86 10.50 11.73
CA GLU A 443 -24.93 11.12 10.39
C GLU A 443 -23.86 10.55 9.44
N GLY A 444 -22.61 10.45 9.92
CA GLY A 444 -21.54 9.80 9.17
C GLY A 444 -21.79 8.31 8.89
N VAL A 445 -22.31 7.57 9.87
CA VAL A 445 -22.57 6.13 9.73
C VAL A 445 -23.77 5.85 8.81
N VAL A 446 -24.81 6.68 8.84
CA VAL A 446 -25.91 6.61 7.86
C VAL A 446 -25.37 6.74 6.44
N TYR A 447 -24.54 7.77 6.20
CA TYR A 447 -23.89 7.94 4.90
C TYR A 447 -23.07 6.71 4.47
N LEU A 448 -22.26 6.14 5.38
CA LEU A 448 -21.51 4.92 5.10
C LEU A 448 -22.44 3.76 4.72
N HIS A 449 -23.48 3.53 5.53
CA HIS A 449 -24.39 2.42 5.35
C HIS A 449 -25.20 2.54 4.05
N ASP A 450 -25.58 3.75 3.65
CA ASP A 450 -26.26 4.01 2.38
C ASP A 450 -25.34 3.74 1.17
N ASN A 451 -24.05 4.06 1.31
CA ASN A 451 -23.01 3.70 0.34
C ASN A 451 -22.55 2.22 0.46
N ARG A 452 -23.29 1.39 1.21
CA ARG A 452 -23.00 -0.04 1.43
C ARG A 452 -21.62 -0.30 2.03
N VAL A 453 -21.12 0.63 2.83
CA VAL A 453 -19.88 0.51 3.60
C VAL A 453 -20.20 0.23 5.06
N ILE A 454 -19.47 -0.69 5.67
CA ILE A 454 -19.51 -0.96 7.12
C ILE A 454 -18.12 -0.64 7.68
N HIS A 455 -18.06 0.12 8.76
CA HIS A 455 -16.79 0.63 9.30
C HIS A 455 -16.01 -0.45 10.07
N ARG A 456 -16.69 -1.23 10.91
CA ARG A 456 -16.16 -2.37 11.69
C ARG A 456 -15.13 -2.06 12.79
N ASP A 457 -14.76 -0.79 13.01
CA ASP A 457 -13.83 -0.39 14.07
C ASP A 457 -14.19 0.98 14.67
N LEU A 458 -15.47 1.20 14.95
CA LEU A 458 -15.94 2.43 15.60
C LEU A 458 -15.61 2.38 17.11
N LYS A 459 -14.82 3.34 17.57
CA LYS A 459 -14.39 3.51 18.97
C LYS A 459 -13.78 4.90 19.15
N GLY A 460 -13.58 5.34 20.39
CA GLY A 460 -13.01 6.67 20.67
C GLY A 460 -11.68 6.98 19.98
N ASN A 461 -10.85 5.96 19.66
CA ASN A 461 -9.58 6.14 18.93
C ASN A 461 -9.76 6.51 17.45
N ASN A 462 -10.86 6.06 16.82
CA ASN A 462 -11.10 6.21 15.38
C ASN A 462 -12.12 7.31 15.06
N ILE A 463 -12.36 8.19 16.03
CA ILE A 463 -13.27 9.32 15.93
C ILE A 463 -12.46 10.55 16.32
N MET A 464 -12.18 11.43 15.37
CA MET A 464 -11.39 12.63 15.60
C MET A 464 -12.26 13.88 15.68
N LEU A 465 -11.77 14.87 16.43
CA LEU A 465 -12.46 16.14 16.66
C LEU A 465 -11.74 17.28 15.92
N MET A 466 -12.50 18.05 15.15
CA MET A 466 -12.04 19.35 14.63
C MET A 466 -12.21 20.44 15.70
N PRO A 467 -11.36 21.48 15.72
CA PRO A 467 -11.51 22.62 16.62
C PRO A 467 -12.88 23.34 16.49
N SER A 468 -13.54 23.21 15.34
CA SER A 468 -14.90 23.69 15.09
C SER A 468 -16.00 22.89 15.78
N GLY A 469 -15.67 21.78 16.47
CA GLY A 469 -16.65 20.87 17.07
C GLY A 469 -17.17 19.80 16.11
N ILE A 470 -16.65 19.73 14.88
CA ILE A 470 -17.03 18.71 13.89
C ILE A 470 -16.30 17.40 14.18
N ILE A 471 -17.04 16.30 14.25
CA ILE A 471 -16.48 14.95 14.38
C ILE A 471 -16.18 14.36 13.00
N LYS A 472 -15.05 13.67 12.87
CA LYS A 472 -14.66 12.91 11.67
C LYS A 472 -14.35 11.46 12.01
N LEU A 473 -15.03 10.55 11.33
CA LEU A 473 -14.70 9.12 11.34
C LEU A 473 -13.42 8.91 10.52
N ILE A 474 -12.46 8.19 11.10
CA ILE A 474 -11.16 7.87 10.51
C ILE A 474 -10.91 6.36 10.51
N ASP A 475 -9.81 5.95 9.85
CA ASP A 475 -9.29 4.58 9.80
C ASP A 475 -10.24 3.54 9.22
N PHE A 476 -10.24 3.47 7.89
CA PHE A 476 -11.03 2.54 7.09
C PHE A 476 -10.27 1.23 6.79
N GLY A 477 -9.12 0.99 7.44
CA GLY A 477 -8.30 -0.22 7.22
C GLY A 477 -8.98 -1.55 7.58
N CYS A 478 -10.11 -1.49 8.29
CA CYS A 478 -10.98 -2.63 8.63
C CYS A 478 -12.33 -2.60 7.89
N ALA A 479 -12.65 -1.52 7.19
CA ALA A 479 -13.93 -1.30 6.54
C ALA A 479 -14.14 -2.23 5.35
N ARG A 480 -15.40 -2.54 5.03
CA ARG A 480 -15.76 -3.40 3.89
C ARG A 480 -17.01 -2.92 3.17
N ARG A 481 -17.02 -3.11 1.84
CA ARG A 481 -18.24 -3.01 1.03
C ARG A 481 -19.10 -4.25 1.23
N LEU A 482 -20.42 -4.06 1.36
CA LEU A 482 -21.37 -5.14 1.63
C LEU A 482 -21.33 -6.26 0.58
N ASN A 483 -21.08 -5.92 -0.69
CA ASN A 483 -20.99 -6.88 -1.79
C ASN A 483 -19.76 -7.82 -1.69
N CYS A 484 -18.75 -7.48 -0.89
CA CYS A 484 -17.53 -8.27 -0.70
C CYS A 484 -17.61 -9.22 0.50
N LEU A 485 -18.74 -9.25 1.23
CA LEU A 485 -18.92 -10.11 2.41
C LEU A 485 -19.37 -11.55 2.06
N THR A 486 -19.48 -11.89 0.77
CA THR A 486 -19.92 -13.21 0.29
C THR A 486 -18.87 -14.30 0.48
N HIS A 487 -17.63 -13.94 0.84
CA HIS A 487 -16.61 -14.88 1.30
C HIS A 487 -16.36 -14.64 2.79
N SER A 488 -16.67 -15.67 3.61
CA SER A 488 -16.31 -15.72 5.03
C SER A 488 -14.90 -15.19 5.22
N GLY A 489 -14.74 -14.14 6.04
CA GLY A 489 -13.43 -13.58 6.37
C GLY A 489 -12.48 -14.70 6.83
N SER A 490 -11.22 -14.64 6.41
CA SER A 490 -10.21 -15.60 6.84
C SER A 490 -10.01 -15.49 8.36
N ARG A 491 -9.71 -16.60 9.06
CA ARG A 491 -9.38 -16.62 10.51
C ARG A 491 -8.28 -15.61 10.88
N SER A 492 -7.43 -15.25 9.91
CA SER A 492 -6.42 -14.18 9.98
C SER A 492 -7.01 -12.79 10.31
N ASP A 493 -8.15 -12.43 9.71
CA ASP A 493 -8.80 -11.13 9.92
C ASP A 493 -9.45 -11.05 11.30
N PHE A 494 -9.93 -12.18 11.83
CA PHE A 494 -10.45 -12.27 13.18
C PHE A 494 -9.31 -12.12 14.20
N LEU A 495 -8.20 -12.84 14.03
CA LEU A 495 -7.07 -12.78 14.97
C LEU A 495 -6.44 -11.38 15.03
N THR A 496 -6.28 -10.69 13.90
CA THR A 496 -5.80 -9.30 13.87
C THR A 496 -6.77 -8.31 14.53
N SER A 497 -8.08 -8.52 14.38
CA SER A 497 -9.13 -7.74 15.06
C SER A 497 -9.18 -8.04 16.58
N VAL A 498 -8.98 -9.30 16.97
CA VAL A 498 -8.94 -9.78 18.36
C VAL A 498 -7.70 -9.28 19.11
N HIS A 499 -6.57 -9.08 18.42
CA HIS A 499 -5.40 -8.38 18.98
C HIS A 499 -5.66 -6.88 19.24
N GLY A 500 -6.76 -6.32 18.74
CA GLY A 500 -7.20 -4.94 18.95
C GLY A 500 -7.88 -4.69 20.31
N THR A 501 -8.89 -3.81 20.30
CA THR A 501 -9.63 -3.37 21.49
C THR A 501 -11.02 -4.03 21.50
N PRO A 502 -11.19 -5.20 22.16
CA PRO A 502 -12.37 -6.04 21.96
C PRO A 502 -13.68 -5.50 22.56
N TYR A 503 -13.60 -4.50 23.43
CA TYR A 503 -14.74 -4.00 24.20
C TYR A 503 -15.86 -3.38 23.34
N TRP A 504 -15.60 -3.06 22.07
CA TRP A 504 -16.58 -2.51 21.11
C TRP A 504 -17.07 -3.55 20.10
N MET A 505 -16.59 -4.80 20.17
CA MET A 505 -16.98 -5.84 19.22
C MET A 505 -18.37 -6.40 19.54
N ALA A 506 -19.22 -6.50 18.53
CA ALA A 506 -20.57 -7.05 18.68
C ALA A 506 -20.56 -8.59 18.84
N PRO A 507 -21.56 -9.19 19.52
CA PRO A 507 -21.62 -10.64 19.73
C PRO A 507 -21.56 -11.47 18.44
N GLU A 508 -22.18 -10.99 17.36
CA GLU A 508 -22.20 -11.66 16.06
C GLU A 508 -20.85 -11.65 15.36
N VAL A 509 -20.05 -10.59 15.58
CA VAL A 509 -18.68 -10.43 15.08
C VAL A 509 -17.77 -11.40 15.83
N ILE A 510 -17.89 -11.46 17.15
CA ILE A 510 -17.12 -12.39 18.00
C ILE A 510 -17.41 -13.85 17.64
N ASN A 511 -18.69 -14.18 17.39
CA ASN A 511 -19.11 -15.54 17.08
C ASN A 511 -18.97 -15.92 15.60
N GLU A 512 -18.43 -15.03 14.75
CA GLU A 512 -18.35 -15.19 13.29
C GLU A 512 -19.71 -15.55 12.64
N SER A 513 -20.82 -15.25 13.33
CA SER A 513 -22.18 -15.61 12.91
C SER A 513 -22.81 -14.59 11.96
N GLY A 514 -22.13 -13.46 11.77
CA GLY A 514 -22.49 -12.42 10.81
C GLY A 514 -21.67 -11.15 11.07
N HIS A 515 -21.45 -10.38 10.00
CA HIS A 515 -20.89 -9.02 10.07
C HIS A 515 -21.78 -8.12 9.21
N GLY A 516 -22.18 -6.95 9.71
CA GLY A 516 -23.18 -6.15 9.02
C GLY A 516 -23.33 -4.75 9.61
N LYS A 517 -24.20 -3.93 9.01
CA LYS A 517 -24.52 -2.57 9.48
C LYS A 517 -24.82 -2.51 10.99
N LYS A 518 -25.47 -3.55 11.54
CA LYS A 518 -25.86 -3.63 12.95
C LYS A 518 -24.67 -3.78 13.89
N SER A 519 -23.54 -4.33 13.46
CA SER A 519 -22.34 -4.40 14.31
C SER A 519 -21.76 -3.01 14.58
N ASP A 520 -21.81 -2.10 13.61
CA ASP A 520 -21.43 -0.70 13.83
C ASP A 520 -22.32 -0.05 14.91
N ILE A 521 -23.62 -0.37 14.95
CA ILE A 521 -24.55 0.15 15.96
C ILE A 521 -24.17 -0.28 17.38
N TRP A 522 -23.74 -1.52 17.55
CA TRP A 522 -23.20 -1.99 18.83
C TRP A 522 -21.96 -1.20 19.24
N SER A 523 -21.01 -1.03 18.30
CA SER A 523 -19.79 -0.27 18.55
C SER A 523 -20.07 1.20 18.87
N ILE A 524 -21.09 1.81 18.27
CA ILE A 524 -21.59 3.16 18.63
C ILE A 524 -22.09 3.16 20.06
N GLY A 525 -22.93 2.20 20.47
CA GLY A 525 -23.39 2.08 21.87
C GLY A 525 -22.24 2.03 22.88
N CYS A 526 -21.22 1.21 22.61
CA CYS A 526 -20.01 1.15 23.42
C CYS A 526 -19.23 2.48 23.43
N THR A 527 -19.20 3.19 22.31
CA THR A 527 -18.53 4.50 22.18
C THR A 527 -19.28 5.60 22.92
N VAL A 528 -20.61 5.60 22.92
CA VAL A 528 -21.42 6.54 23.70
C VAL A 528 -21.21 6.31 25.19
N PHE A 529 -21.17 5.03 25.62
CA PHE A 529 -20.82 4.68 26.98
C PHE A 529 -19.40 5.15 27.36
N GLU A 530 -18.44 4.96 26.46
CA GLU A 530 -17.07 5.44 26.62
C GLU A 530 -17.01 6.97 26.78
N MET A 531 -17.73 7.73 25.94
CA MET A 531 -17.79 9.18 26.06
C MET A 531 -18.41 9.63 27.39
N ALA A 532 -19.44 8.94 27.86
CA ALA A 532 -20.16 9.29 29.08
C ALA A 532 -19.40 8.94 30.37
N THR A 533 -18.56 7.90 30.34
CA THR A 533 -17.91 7.36 31.57
C THR A 533 -16.38 7.41 31.53
N GLY A 534 -15.80 7.79 30.40
CA GLY A 534 -14.35 7.78 30.15
C GLY A 534 -13.77 6.39 29.85
N LYS A 535 -14.57 5.32 29.92
CA LYS A 535 -14.13 3.93 29.70
C LYS A 535 -15.21 3.11 28.99
N PRO A 536 -14.88 2.11 28.17
CA PRO A 536 -15.90 1.25 27.56
C PRO A 536 -16.65 0.39 28.61
N PRO A 537 -17.85 -0.15 28.30
CA PRO A 537 -18.72 -0.81 29.27
C PRO A 537 -18.06 -1.89 30.14
N LEU A 538 -17.21 -2.73 29.55
CA LEU A 538 -16.57 -3.87 30.22
C LEU A 538 -15.08 -3.62 30.51
N ALA A 539 -14.65 -2.36 30.65
CA ALA A 539 -13.25 -2.01 30.89
C ALA A 539 -12.65 -2.60 32.18
N HIS A 540 -13.49 -3.02 33.13
CA HIS A 540 -13.07 -3.65 34.38
C HIS A 540 -12.67 -5.13 34.18
N MET A 541 -13.04 -5.74 33.05
CA MET A 541 -12.68 -7.11 32.70
C MET A 541 -11.42 -7.14 31.82
N GLY A 542 -10.61 -8.19 31.98
CA GLY A 542 -9.56 -8.52 31.02
C GLY A 542 -10.13 -8.71 29.62
N LYS A 543 -9.35 -8.38 28.58
CA LYS A 543 -9.78 -8.40 27.17
C LYS A 543 -10.45 -9.71 26.75
N MET A 544 -9.85 -10.84 27.11
CA MET A 544 -10.39 -12.17 26.80
C MET A 544 -11.67 -12.50 27.57
N ALA A 545 -11.76 -12.08 28.83
CA ALA A 545 -12.97 -12.24 29.63
C ALA A 545 -14.13 -11.42 29.05
N ALA A 546 -13.88 -10.18 28.61
CA ALA A 546 -14.88 -9.36 27.93
C ALA A 546 -15.35 -9.98 26.61
N LEU A 547 -14.42 -10.51 25.78
CA LEU A 547 -14.78 -11.25 24.56
C LEU A 547 -15.68 -12.44 24.86
N PHE A 548 -15.36 -13.24 25.88
CA PHE A 548 -16.17 -14.38 26.27
C PHE A 548 -17.54 -13.95 26.79
N TYR A 549 -17.60 -12.92 27.63
CA TYR A 549 -18.84 -12.37 28.18
C TYR A 549 -19.80 -11.93 27.07
N ILE A 550 -19.30 -11.14 26.11
CA ILE A 550 -20.07 -10.64 24.97
C ILE A 550 -20.44 -11.79 24.02
N GLY A 551 -19.46 -12.62 23.63
CA GLY A 551 -19.65 -13.71 22.67
C GLY A 551 -20.62 -14.77 23.17
N ALA A 552 -20.51 -15.17 24.45
CA ALA A 552 -21.42 -16.12 25.08
C ALA A 552 -22.77 -15.49 25.46
N LYS A 553 -22.97 -14.18 25.22
CA LYS A 553 -24.17 -13.41 25.57
C LYS A 553 -24.54 -13.59 27.05
N LYS A 554 -23.53 -13.66 27.92
CA LYS A 554 -23.70 -13.94 29.34
C LYS A 554 -24.12 -12.67 30.06
N GLY A 555 -25.42 -12.40 30.13
CA GLY A 555 -25.96 -11.30 30.94
C GLY A 555 -26.22 -10.00 30.17
N LEU A 556 -26.61 -8.97 30.92
CA LEU A 556 -26.94 -7.66 30.39
C LEU A 556 -25.68 -6.79 30.33
N MET A 557 -25.51 -6.06 29.22
CA MET A 557 -24.46 -5.05 29.13
C MET A 557 -24.69 -3.95 30.17
N PRO A 558 -23.62 -3.37 30.77
CA PRO A 558 -23.76 -2.29 31.74
C PRO A 558 -24.55 -1.10 31.19
N SER A 559 -25.51 -0.61 31.97
CA SER A 559 -26.22 0.63 31.68
C SER A 559 -25.38 1.86 32.08
N LEU A 560 -25.70 3.01 31.50
CA LEU A 560 -25.13 4.27 31.98
C LEU A 560 -25.50 4.50 33.47
N PRO A 561 -24.63 5.16 34.25
CA PRO A 561 -24.92 5.53 35.64
C PRO A 561 -26.20 6.37 35.80
N ASP A 562 -26.77 6.35 37.00
CA ASP A 562 -28.07 6.98 37.28
C ASP A 562 -28.12 8.51 37.11
N VAL A 563 -26.95 9.16 37.06
CA VAL A 563 -26.80 10.60 36.84
C VAL A 563 -27.23 11.05 35.44
N PHE A 564 -27.25 10.15 34.45
CA PHE A 564 -27.63 10.46 33.07
C PHE A 564 -29.14 10.33 32.85
N SER A 565 -29.65 11.02 31.83
CA SER A 565 -31.07 10.96 31.48
C SER A 565 -31.53 9.56 31.06
N GLU A 566 -32.84 9.32 31.20
CA GLU A 566 -33.44 8.08 30.71
C GLU A 566 -33.33 7.96 29.18
N ASP A 567 -33.29 9.07 28.45
CA ASP A 567 -33.06 9.07 27.00
C ASP A 567 -31.64 8.57 26.67
N ALA A 568 -30.62 9.05 27.38
CA ALA A 568 -29.24 8.59 27.18
C ALA A 568 -29.08 7.10 27.54
N LYS A 569 -29.69 6.66 28.65
CA LYS A 569 -29.71 5.24 29.06
C LYS A 569 -30.42 4.37 28.02
N GLY A 570 -31.60 4.80 27.58
CA GLY A 570 -32.41 4.11 26.56
C GLY A 570 -31.65 3.95 25.25
N PHE A 571 -31.00 5.02 24.77
CA PHE A 571 -30.19 4.98 23.55
C PHE A 571 -29.09 3.91 23.62
N VAL A 572 -28.32 3.88 24.72
CA VAL A 572 -27.25 2.88 24.90
C VAL A 572 -27.81 1.47 25.01
N GLN A 573 -28.94 1.29 25.71
CA GLN A 573 -29.60 -0.01 25.84
C GLN A 573 -30.09 -0.54 24.49
N GLU A 574 -30.70 0.29 23.65
CA GLU A 574 -31.14 -0.09 22.30
C GLU A 574 -29.96 -0.49 21.40
N CYS A 575 -28.82 0.22 21.52
CA CYS A 575 -27.61 -0.12 20.78
C CYS A 575 -26.97 -1.44 21.22
N LEU A 576 -27.08 -1.81 22.50
CA LEU A 576 -26.42 -2.98 23.10
C LEU A 576 -27.35 -4.22 23.18
N ILE A 577 -28.37 -4.30 22.33
CA ILE A 577 -29.23 -5.48 22.21
C ILE A 577 -28.45 -6.64 21.55
N ASN A 578 -28.40 -7.78 22.24
CA ASN A 578 -27.68 -8.99 21.79
C ASN A 578 -28.17 -9.54 20.44
N ASP A 579 -29.47 -9.43 20.13
CA ASP A 579 -30.01 -9.82 18.82
C ASP A 579 -29.85 -8.68 17.81
N GLN A 580 -28.98 -8.86 16.82
CA GLN A 580 -28.75 -7.89 15.74
C GLN A 580 -30.02 -7.52 14.95
N LYS A 581 -31.03 -8.40 14.90
CA LYS A 581 -32.28 -8.13 14.19
C LYS A 581 -33.11 -7.09 14.91
N GLN A 582 -33.05 -7.07 16.23
CA GLN A 582 -33.79 -6.15 17.11
C GLN A 582 -33.07 -4.82 17.33
N ARG A 583 -31.75 -4.75 17.11
CA ARG A 583 -31.03 -3.47 17.14
C ARG A 583 -31.61 -2.49 16.11
N PRO A 584 -31.77 -1.21 16.42
CA PRO A 584 -32.17 -0.21 15.44
C PRO A 584 -31.09 -0.01 14.35
N SER A 585 -31.45 0.63 13.24
CA SER A 585 -30.47 1.15 12.28
C SER A 585 -29.92 2.51 12.72
N ALA A 586 -28.83 2.98 12.09
CA ALA A 586 -28.31 4.31 12.37
C ALA A 586 -29.34 5.41 12.03
N ALA A 587 -30.16 5.20 11.00
CA ALA A 587 -31.21 6.14 10.60
C ALA A 587 -32.35 6.18 11.63
N ASP A 588 -32.71 5.03 12.22
CA ASP A 588 -33.71 4.96 13.29
C ASP A 588 -33.18 5.68 14.54
N LEU A 589 -31.91 5.46 14.89
CA LEU A 589 -31.27 6.11 16.05
C LEU A 589 -31.14 7.63 15.91
N LEU A 590 -31.09 8.19 14.70
CA LEU A 590 -31.16 9.65 14.48
C LEU A 590 -32.51 10.25 14.88
N GLN A 591 -33.55 9.43 15.01
CA GLN A 591 -34.88 9.85 15.49
C GLN A 591 -35.07 9.59 16.99
N HIS A 592 -34.08 9.00 17.66
CA HIS A 592 -34.17 8.72 19.09
C HIS A 592 -34.15 10.05 19.89
N PRO A 593 -35.00 10.22 20.94
CA PRO A 593 -35.11 11.48 21.70
C PRO A 593 -33.77 12.06 22.17
N PHE A 594 -32.87 11.18 22.63
CA PHE A 594 -31.50 11.50 23.03
C PHE A 594 -30.72 12.40 22.03
N VAL A 595 -30.94 12.24 20.73
CA VAL A 595 -30.27 13.05 19.68
C VAL A 595 -31.23 13.95 18.90
N PHE A 596 -32.50 13.58 18.79
CA PHE A 596 -33.49 14.26 17.94
C PHE A 596 -33.78 15.70 18.40
N ASP A 597 -33.92 15.93 19.71
CA ASP A 597 -34.30 17.23 20.26
C ASP A 597 -33.22 18.32 20.05
N LEU A 598 -31.96 17.89 19.86
CA LEU A 598 -30.85 18.78 19.52
C LEU A 598 -30.97 19.32 18.09
N ARG A 599 -31.50 18.51 17.17
CA ARG A 599 -31.67 18.87 15.75
C ARG A 599 -32.61 20.06 15.59
N GLN A 600 -33.74 20.06 16.30
CA GLN A 600 -34.73 21.16 16.26
C GLN A 600 -34.21 22.45 16.91
N SER A 601 -33.39 22.33 17.96
CA SER A 601 -32.77 23.49 18.62
C SER A 601 -31.68 24.15 17.76
N THR A 602 -30.98 23.38 16.92
CA THR A 602 -29.97 23.91 15.99
C THR A 602 -30.58 24.56 14.74
N THR A 603 -31.63 23.99 14.15
CA THR A 603 -32.29 24.55 12.96
C THR A 603 -33.01 25.88 13.23
N HIS A 604 -33.53 26.08 14.45
CA HIS A 604 -34.11 27.36 14.87
C HIS A 604 -33.10 28.48 15.14
N LYS A 605 -31.82 28.16 15.35
CA LYS A 605 -30.76 29.17 15.57
C LYS A 605 -30.08 29.61 14.27
N SER A 606 -30.08 28.78 13.24
CA SER A 606 -29.53 29.13 11.91
C SER A 606 -30.38 30.13 11.13
N SER A 607 -31.63 30.36 11.54
CA SER A 607 -32.58 31.29 10.90
C SER A 607 -32.68 32.66 11.59
N ILE A 608 -31.89 32.88 12.66
CA ILE A 608 -31.85 34.14 13.40
C ILE A 608 -30.40 34.54 13.62
N LEU A 609 -29.75 35.10 12.60
CA LEU A 609 -28.68 36.09 12.72
C LEU A 609 -28.68 36.91 11.39
N PRO A 610 -28.62 38.26 11.46
CA PRO A 610 -28.77 39.16 10.31
C PRO A 610 -27.59 39.15 9.34
#